data_AF-A0A0C9Y214-F1
#
_entry.id   AF-A0A0C9Y214-F1
#
_cell.length_a   1.000
_cell.length_b   1.000
_cell.length_c   1.000
_cell.angle_alpha   90.00
_cell.angle_beta   90.00
_cell.angle_gamma   90.00
#
_symmetry.space_group_name_H-M   'P 1'
#
loop_
_entity.id
_entity.type
_entity.pdbx_description
1 polymer ?
#
loop_
_entity_poly.entity_id
_entity_poly.type
_entity_poly.pdbx_seq_one_letter_code
_entity_poly.pdbx_strand_id
1 'polypeptide(L)'
;MLDSPLLPVSQSWSDVNGLRVKRTPGSCVHDKTRPRPLEKTTAALRVPHALHHVEHRLYQTCQSVVASNGEICRLGDFVLAQEPCAASRTLPLIGCLHEILQICHSPAQSQNQASWLLLEIFRVTGLSDTYHLPRIQASGWGLICCINVQHNCAGHRCTGSSAVFIYEERKKTMKTAQRIEHIFPSDLILNTAQMHNAIHMQQFRTEVQQMEHDWAIHTGAAAELNAQKIKQQKTSRLNPAPARQSSMNSSMNPSTTVPTRFINVFHRTGKPI
;
A
#
# COMPACT_ATOMS: atom_id res chain seq x y z
N MET A 1 -50.23 -20.98 -3.82
CA MET A 1 -50.56 -19.70 -3.17
C MET A 1 -49.50 -19.49 -2.10
N LEU A 2 -48.37 -18.86 -2.44
CA LEU A 2 -48.12 -17.40 -2.41
C LEU A 2 -48.13 -16.91 -0.94
N ASP A 3 -47.13 -16.28 -0.34
CA ASP A 3 -45.87 -15.67 -0.79
C ASP A 3 -44.93 -15.50 0.42
N SER A 4 -43.62 -15.54 0.16
CA SER A 4 -42.61 -14.90 1.02
C SER A 4 -42.62 -13.38 0.80
N PRO A 5 -42.01 -12.58 1.70
CA PRO A 5 -40.95 -11.73 1.16
C PRO A 5 -39.72 -11.57 2.06
N LEU A 6 -38.56 -11.61 1.40
CA LEU A 6 -37.26 -11.14 1.86
C LEU A 6 -37.06 -9.66 1.45
N LEU A 7 -36.64 -8.84 2.42
CA LEU A 7 -35.75 -7.65 2.38
C LEU A 7 -36.08 -6.44 1.48
N PRO A 8 -35.58 -5.24 1.86
CA PRO A 8 -34.26 -4.87 1.33
C PRO A 8 -33.25 -4.37 2.37
N VAL A 9 -32.00 -4.74 2.10
CA VAL A 9 -30.78 -4.05 2.50
C VAL A 9 -30.72 -2.72 1.74
N SER A 10 -30.88 -1.60 2.43
CA SER A 10 -30.34 -0.32 1.99
C SER A 10 -30.17 0.63 3.19
N GLN A 11 -28.93 0.96 3.52
CA GLN A 11 -28.62 2.26 4.09
C GLN A 11 -27.50 2.86 3.25
N SER A 12 -27.93 3.53 2.19
CA SER A 12 -27.16 4.57 1.53
C SER A 12 -26.84 5.66 2.55
N TRP A 13 -25.58 5.83 2.89
CA TRP A 13 -25.11 7.12 3.39
C TRP A 13 -24.72 7.93 2.17
N SER A 14 -25.72 8.56 1.57
CA SER A 14 -25.52 9.68 0.66
C SER A 14 -25.50 10.90 1.57
N ASP A 15 -24.33 11.52 1.72
CA ASP A 15 -24.18 12.85 2.31
C ASP A 15 -24.95 13.84 1.43
N VAL A 16 -26.23 14.06 1.77
CA VAL A 16 -27.02 15.18 1.29
C VAL A 16 -26.93 16.24 2.39
N ASN A 17 -26.33 17.37 2.03
CA ASN A 17 -26.09 18.58 2.84
C ASN A 17 -24.81 18.61 3.69
N GLY A 18 -23.68 18.90 3.05
CA GLY A 18 -22.85 20.10 3.29
C GLY A 18 -22.30 20.45 4.69
N LEU A 19 -22.68 19.79 5.78
CA LEU A 19 -22.03 19.94 7.08
C LEU A 19 -21.01 18.81 7.24
N ARG A 20 -19.74 19.15 7.02
CA ARG A 20 -18.61 18.29 7.36
C ARG A 20 -18.59 18.14 8.89
N VAL A 21 -19.29 17.14 9.43
CA VAL A 21 -19.27 16.83 10.86
C VAL A 21 -17.80 16.61 11.22
N LYS A 22 -17.22 17.56 11.99
CA LYS A 22 -15.86 17.42 12.48
C LYS A 22 -15.84 16.19 13.38
N ARG A 23 -15.19 15.13 12.91
CA ARG A 23 -15.03 13.92 13.68
C ARG A 23 -13.87 14.12 14.65
N THR A 24 -14.13 13.89 15.93
CA THR A 24 -13.11 14.01 16.97
C THR A 24 -12.20 12.77 16.93
N PRO A 25 -10.87 12.92 17.11
CA PRO A 25 -10.00 11.77 17.32
C PRO A 25 -10.51 10.85 18.43
N GLY A 26 -10.35 9.54 18.20
CA GLY A 26 -10.87 8.49 19.06
C GLY A 26 -12.35 8.16 18.82
N SER A 27 -13.10 8.99 18.09
CA SER A 27 -14.52 8.70 17.83
C SER A 27 -14.70 7.38 17.09
N CYS A 28 -15.64 6.54 17.53
CA CYS A 28 -15.85 5.21 16.96
C CYS A 28 -17.27 5.01 16.43
N VAL A 29 -17.44 3.99 15.56
CA VAL A 29 -18.74 3.55 15.04
C VAL A 29 -18.97 2.11 15.45
N HIS A 30 -20.08 1.85 16.15
CA HIS A 30 -20.42 0.49 16.63
C HIS A 30 -20.71 -0.45 15.47
N ASP A 31 -20.40 -1.73 15.68
CA ASP A 31 -20.72 -2.81 14.73
C ASP A 31 -22.17 -3.32 14.83
N LYS A 32 -23.00 -2.65 15.66
CA LYS A 32 -24.39 -2.99 15.99
C LYS A 32 -24.59 -4.32 16.72
N THR A 33 -23.51 -4.97 17.17
CA THR A 33 -23.62 -6.15 18.04
C THR A 33 -24.07 -5.74 19.44
N ARG A 34 -24.65 -6.67 20.20
CA ARG A 34 -25.01 -6.40 21.59
C ARG A 34 -23.73 -6.28 22.44
N PRO A 35 -23.69 -5.38 23.44
CA PRO A 35 -22.62 -5.37 24.42
C PRO A 35 -22.40 -6.74 25.05
N ARG A 36 -21.13 -7.11 25.27
CA ARG A 36 -20.75 -8.43 25.78
C ARG A 36 -19.69 -8.33 26.89
N PRO A 37 -19.60 -9.33 27.76
CA PRO A 37 -18.50 -9.45 28.73
C PRO A 37 -17.13 -9.52 28.05
N LEU A 38 -16.08 -9.17 28.80
CA LEU A 38 -14.71 -9.12 28.30
C LEU A 38 -14.26 -10.47 27.73
N GLU A 39 -14.62 -11.58 28.37
CA GLU A 39 -14.21 -12.94 28.03
C GLU A 39 -14.75 -13.38 26.65
N LYS A 40 -15.72 -12.65 26.11
CA LYS A 40 -16.29 -12.87 24.77
C LYS A 40 -15.66 -11.98 23.69
N THR A 41 -14.67 -11.17 24.03
CA THR A 41 -13.91 -10.32 23.10
C THR A 41 -12.67 -11.03 22.58
N THR A 42 -12.17 -10.60 21.44
CA THR A 42 -10.91 -11.10 20.87
C THR A 42 -9.72 -10.69 21.73
N ALA A 43 -9.77 -9.49 22.33
CA ALA A 43 -8.74 -8.97 23.20
C ALA A 43 -8.49 -9.87 24.41
N ALA A 44 -9.54 -10.37 25.06
CA ALA A 44 -9.40 -11.30 26.18
C ALA A 44 -8.72 -12.62 25.78
N LEU A 45 -8.98 -13.10 24.55
CA LEU A 45 -8.36 -14.31 24.03
C LEU A 45 -6.87 -14.10 23.68
N ARG A 46 -6.52 -12.94 23.10
CA ARG A 46 -5.18 -12.67 22.56
C ARG A 46 -4.22 -12.12 23.61
N VAL A 47 -4.72 -11.30 24.53
CA VAL A 47 -3.93 -10.58 25.54
C VAL A 47 -4.64 -10.62 26.91
N PRO A 48 -4.87 -11.83 27.48
CA PRO A 48 -5.66 -12.00 28.70
C PRO A 48 -5.15 -11.16 29.87
N HIS A 49 -3.84 -10.88 29.91
CA HIS A 49 -3.22 -10.13 31.00
C HIS A 49 -3.32 -8.61 30.89
N ALA A 50 -3.71 -8.08 29.73
CA ALA A 50 -3.72 -6.63 29.50
C ALA A 50 -4.96 -5.92 30.07
N LEU A 51 -6.03 -6.66 30.39
CA LEU A 51 -7.36 -6.09 30.66
C LEU A 51 -7.95 -6.44 32.05
N HIS A 52 -7.12 -6.96 32.97
CA HIS A 52 -7.51 -7.47 34.30
C HIS A 52 -8.30 -6.51 35.21
N HIS A 53 -8.26 -5.20 34.99
CA HIS A 53 -8.83 -4.21 35.91
C HIS A 53 -10.33 -3.93 35.67
N VAL A 54 -10.98 -4.59 34.71
CA VAL A 54 -12.30 -4.18 34.21
C VAL A 54 -13.21 -5.38 33.87
N GLU A 55 -13.02 -6.52 34.55
CA GLU A 55 -13.69 -7.80 34.26
C GLU A 55 -15.22 -7.78 34.40
N HIS A 56 -15.79 -6.82 35.13
CA HIS A 56 -17.24 -6.77 35.39
C HIS A 56 -18.01 -5.76 34.52
N ARG A 57 -17.39 -5.22 33.47
CA ARG A 57 -18.08 -4.30 32.56
C ARG A 57 -18.52 -4.98 31.28
N LEU A 58 -19.51 -4.38 30.63
CA LEU A 58 -19.89 -4.74 29.27
C LEU A 58 -19.08 -3.90 28.28
N TYR A 59 -18.76 -4.53 27.16
CA TYR A 59 -17.98 -3.96 26.08
C TYR A 59 -18.79 -3.96 24.80
N GLN A 60 -18.84 -2.81 24.14
CA GLN A 60 -19.37 -2.66 22.81
C GLN A 60 -18.21 -2.71 21.80
N THR A 61 -18.30 -3.60 20.82
CA THR A 61 -17.34 -3.61 19.71
C THR A 61 -17.71 -2.58 18.66
N CYS A 62 -16.67 -2.06 18.00
CA CYS A 62 -16.79 -1.02 16.98
C CYS A 62 -16.15 -1.50 15.67
N GLN A 63 -16.70 -1.04 14.54
CA GLN A 63 -16.19 -1.37 13.20
C GLN A 63 -15.06 -0.43 12.74
N SER A 64 -15.04 0.79 13.30
CA SER A 64 -14.09 1.83 12.89
C SER A 64 -13.86 2.86 13.98
N VAL A 65 -12.69 3.50 13.96
CA VAL A 65 -12.27 4.58 14.85
C VAL A 65 -11.62 5.71 14.04
N VAL A 66 -11.70 6.94 14.53
CA VAL A 66 -11.08 8.12 13.92
C VAL A 66 -9.70 8.33 14.53
N ALA A 67 -8.66 8.30 13.72
CA ALA A 67 -7.27 8.52 14.14
C ALA A 67 -7.01 10.01 14.45
N SER A 68 -5.86 10.30 15.06
CA SER A 68 -5.44 11.67 15.44
C SER A 68 -5.36 12.64 14.25
N ASN A 69 -5.03 12.12 13.06
CA ASN A 69 -5.00 12.87 11.81
C ASN A 69 -6.40 13.09 11.17
N GLY A 70 -7.48 12.57 11.79
CA GLY A 70 -8.85 12.67 11.30
C GLY A 70 -9.26 11.58 10.29
N GLU A 71 -8.36 10.65 9.93
CA GLU A 71 -8.69 9.52 9.06
C GLU A 71 -9.49 8.45 9.82
N ILE A 72 -10.28 7.67 9.07
CA ILE A 72 -11.08 6.58 9.64
C ILE A 72 -10.31 5.27 9.45
N CYS A 73 -9.96 4.62 10.55
CA CYS A 73 -9.35 3.30 10.57
C CYS A 73 -10.39 2.24 10.88
N ARG A 74 -10.38 1.15 10.11
CA ARG A 74 -11.28 0.00 10.20
C ARG A 74 -10.52 -1.24 10.64
N LEU A 75 -11.26 -2.27 11.05
CA LEU A 75 -10.67 -3.58 11.32
C LEU A 75 -9.97 -4.11 10.06
N GLY A 76 -8.75 -4.62 10.22
CA GLY A 76 -7.84 -5.06 9.16
C GLY A 76 -6.91 -3.98 8.61
N ASP A 77 -7.14 -2.71 8.94
CA ASP A 77 -6.26 -1.63 8.51
C ASP A 77 -4.94 -1.68 9.29
N PHE A 78 -3.84 -1.43 8.59
CA PHE A 78 -2.55 -1.21 9.21
C PHE A 78 -2.48 0.22 9.72
N VAL A 79 -1.85 0.43 10.86
CA VAL A 79 -1.72 1.72 11.53
C VAL A 79 -0.34 1.83 12.21
N LEU A 80 0.24 3.02 12.37
CA LEU A 80 1.32 3.31 13.30
C LEU A 80 0.79 3.43 14.71
N ALA A 81 1.66 3.35 15.72
CA ALA A 81 1.33 3.31 17.13
C ALA A 81 2.37 3.93 18.08
N GLN A 82 1.96 4.67 19.12
CA GLN A 82 2.79 5.56 19.94
C GLN A 82 2.44 5.07 21.31
N GLU A 83 3.44 4.51 21.95
CA GLU A 83 3.27 4.11 23.31
C GLU A 83 3.15 5.40 24.16
N PRO A 84 2.07 5.58 24.95
CA PRO A 84 1.80 6.83 25.66
C PRO A 84 2.91 7.28 26.61
N CYS A 85 3.69 6.32 27.11
CA CYS A 85 4.80 6.56 28.05
C CYS A 85 6.17 6.62 27.36
N ALA A 86 6.22 6.47 26.04
CA ALA A 86 7.49 6.42 25.35
C ALA A 86 8.07 7.82 25.19
N ALA A 87 9.37 7.96 25.46
CA ALA A 87 10.06 9.23 25.29
C ALA A 87 9.86 9.76 23.86
N SER A 88 9.83 11.08 23.70
CA SER A 88 9.57 11.83 22.45
C SER A 88 10.42 11.41 21.22
N ARG A 89 11.38 10.50 21.38
CA ARG A 89 12.30 10.01 20.34
C ARG A 89 12.11 8.54 19.98
N THR A 90 11.11 7.88 20.54
CA THR A 90 10.81 6.49 20.19
C THR A 90 10.08 6.44 18.86
N LEU A 91 10.55 5.53 17.99
CA LEU A 91 9.86 5.25 16.74
C LEU A 91 8.46 4.70 17.06
N PRO A 92 7.43 5.08 16.32
CA PRO A 92 6.12 4.49 16.47
C PRO A 92 6.20 3.01 16.08
N LEU A 93 5.37 2.21 16.72
CA LEU A 93 5.14 0.82 16.41
C LEU A 93 4.30 0.74 15.12
N ILE A 94 4.44 -0.31 14.34
CA ILE A 94 3.53 -0.61 13.22
C ILE A 94 2.55 -1.66 13.75
N GLY A 95 1.25 -1.56 13.45
CA GLY A 95 0.27 -2.54 13.89
C GLY A 95 -0.89 -2.74 12.92
N CYS A 96 -1.63 -3.85 13.05
CA CYS A 96 -2.86 -4.15 12.30
C CYS A 96 -4.06 -4.19 13.25
N LEU A 97 -5.14 -3.48 12.93
CA LEU A 97 -6.31 -3.31 13.80
C LEU A 97 -7.24 -4.52 13.80
N HIS A 98 -7.26 -5.27 14.89
CA HIS A 98 -8.08 -6.48 15.01
C HIS A 98 -9.39 -6.26 15.76
N GLU A 99 -9.40 -5.40 16.77
CA GLU A 99 -10.62 -5.13 17.56
C GLU A 99 -10.62 -3.71 18.11
N ILE A 100 -11.80 -3.09 18.14
CA ILE A 100 -12.04 -1.80 18.78
C ILE A 100 -13.09 -2.01 19.86
N LEU A 101 -12.75 -1.66 21.09
CA LEU A 101 -13.61 -1.84 22.25
C LEU A 101 -13.97 -0.49 22.87
N GLN A 102 -15.24 -0.32 23.18
CA GLN A 102 -15.76 0.78 24.00
C GLN A 102 -16.40 0.20 25.24
N ILE A 103 -15.96 0.66 26.41
CA ILE A 103 -16.53 0.25 27.70
C ILE A 103 -17.90 0.92 27.87
N CYS A 104 -18.95 0.12 28.10
CA CYS A 104 -20.28 0.66 28.39
C CYS A 104 -20.29 1.45 29.71
N HIS A 105 -21.06 2.54 29.72
CA HIS A 105 -21.19 3.49 30.82
C HIS A 105 -19.86 4.15 31.24
N SER A 106 -18.88 4.21 30.33
CA SER A 106 -17.63 4.96 30.56
C SER A 106 -17.76 6.41 30.06
N PRO A 107 -16.92 7.34 30.55
CA PRO A 107 -16.80 8.68 29.97
C PRO A 107 -16.43 8.66 28.48
N ALA A 108 -15.64 7.67 28.04
CA ALA A 108 -15.33 7.49 26.63
C ALA A 108 -16.60 7.19 25.82
N GLN A 109 -17.53 6.39 26.35
CA GLN A 109 -18.80 6.11 25.67
C GLN A 109 -19.67 7.36 25.51
N SER A 110 -19.77 8.20 26.54
CA SER A 110 -20.57 9.44 26.43
C SER A 110 -19.99 10.42 25.40
N GLN A 111 -18.69 10.33 25.12
CA GLN A 111 -17.99 11.09 24.08
C GLN A 111 -17.93 10.36 22.73
N ASN A 112 -18.58 9.19 22.61
CA ASN A 112 -18.51 8.30 21.47
C ASN A 112 -17.07 7.93 21.05
N GLN A 113 -16.18 7.75 22.02
CA GLN A 113 -14.78 7.39 21.80
C GLN A 113 -14.50 5.91 22.12
N ALA A 114 -13.55 5.32 21.41
CA ALA A 114 -13.01 4.02 21.74
C ALA A 114 -12.29 4.06 23.10
N SER A 115 -12.41 2.99 23.89
CA SER A 115 -11.69 2.83 25.16
C SER A 115 -10.39 2.06 24.95
N TRP A 116 -10.42 1.02 24.12
CA TRP A 116 -9.29 0.13 23.86
C TRP A 116 -9.24 -0.28 22.40
N LEU A 117 -8.02 -0.53 21.93
CA LEU A 117 -7.73 -0.90 20.56
C LEU A 117 -6.75 -2.07 20.59
N LEU A 118 -7.16 -3.19 20.00
CA LEU A 118 -6.34 -4.38 19.89
C LEU A 118 -5.62 -4.34 18.54
N LEU A 119 -4.30 -4.14 18.58
CA LEU A 119 -3.47 -4.22 17.37
C LEU A 119 -2.54 -5.39 17.42
N GLU A 120 -2.27 -6.03 16.30
CA GLU A 120 -1.11 -6.90 16.14
C GLU A 120 0.08 -6.06 15.69
N ILE A 121 1.13 -5.90 16.50
CA ILE A 121 2.35 -5.14 16.20
C ILE A 121 3.23 -5.90 15.22
N PHE A 122 3.85 -5.16 14.31
CA PHE A 122 4.87 -5.61 13.39
C PHE A 122 6.19 -4.88 13.63
N ARG A 123 7.30 -5.61 13.44
CA ARG A 123 8.66 -5.06 13.43
C ARG A 123 9.22 -5.05 12.02
N VAL A 124 10.07 -4.07 11.72
CA VAL A 124 10.84 -4.07 10.47
C VAL A 124 11.98 -5.07 10.59
N THR A 125 12.08 -6.02 9.67
CA THR A 125 13.08 -7.10 9.70
C THR A 125 14.20 -6.94 8.69
N GLY A 126 14.04 -6.03 7.72
CA GLY A 126 15.02 -5.80 6.65
C GLY A 126 14.38 -5.10 5.46
N LEU A 127 15.03 -5.19 4.31
CA LEU A 127 14.54 -4.63 3.04
C LEU A 127 14.12 -5.74 2.07
N SER A 128 13.16 -5.45 1.20
CA SER A 128 12.85 -6.30 0.06
C SER A 128 13.92 -6.13 -1.02
N ASP A 129 14.44 -7.24 -1.56
CA ASP A 129 15.51 -7.21 -2.58
C ASP A 129 15.08 -6.47 -3.84
N THR A 130 13.82 -6.64 -4.24
CA THR A 130 13.31 -6.08 -5.50
C THR A 130 12.85 -4.64 -5.35
N TYR A 131 12.18 -4.33 -4.24
CA TYR A 131 11.54 -3.03 -4.05
C TYR A 131 12.35 -2.08 -3.18
N HIS A 132 13.35 -2.58 -2.45
CA HIS A 132 14.11 -1.85 -1.43
C HIS A 132 13.24 -1.15 -0.38
N LEU A 133 12.03 -1.69 -0.16
CA LEU A 133 11.07 -1.24 0.85
C LEU A 133 11.21 -2.07 2.14
N PRO A 134 10.91 -1.48 3.32
CA PRO A 134 10.95 -2.20 4.59
C PRO A 134 10.01 -3.41 4.59
N ARG A 135 10.55 -4.60 4.90
CA ARG A 135 9.76 -5.81 5.18
C ARG A 135 9.34 -5.78 6.64
N ILE A 136 8.08 -6.16 6.88
CA ILE A 136 7.52 -6.18 8.23
C ILE A 136 7.08 -7.59 8.62
N GLN A 137 7.25 -7.93 9.90
CA GLN A 137 6.84 -9.22 10.45
C GLN A 137 6.12 -9.01 11.78
N ALA A 138 5.03 -9.75 12.03
CA ALA A 138 4.30 -9.70 13.28
C ALA A 138 5.21 -10.01 14.49
N SER A 139 5.02 -9.27 15.59
CA SER A 139 5.87 -9.32 16.79
C SER A 139 5.16 -9.03 18.12
N GLY A 140 3.94 -8.45 18.17
CA GLY A 140 3.31 -8.05 19.46
C GLY A 140 1.91 -7.42 19.36
N TRP A 141 1.50 -6.48 20.28
CA TRP A 141 0.21 -5.73 20.23
C TRP A 141 0.21 -4.21 20.74
N GLY A 142 -0.39 -3.19 20.05
CA GLY A 142 -0.55 -1.71 20.44
C GLY A 142 -0.79 -0.62 19.30
N LEU A 143 -1.36 0.64 19.49
CA LEU A 143 -2.00 1.61 18.45
C LEU A 143 -1.66 3.18 18.31
N ILE A 144 -1.79 3.85 17.11
CA ILE A 144 -1.94 5.34 16.72
C ILE A 144 -2.81 5.62 15.44
N CYS A 145 -2.37 5.35 14.19
CA CYS A 145 -2.93 5.93 12.93
C CYS A 145 -2.69 5.14 11.62
N CYS A 146 -3.61 5.12 10.66
CA CYS A 146 -3.52 4.28 9.45
C CYS A 146 -2.26 4.45 8.56
N ILE A 147 -1.74 3.33 8.04
CA ILE A 147 -0.64 3.25 7.05
C ILE A 147 -0.95 2.24 5.95
N ASN A 148 -0.29 2.45 4.81
CA ASN A 148 -0.43 1.58 3.65
C ASN A 148 0.68 0.52 3.64
N VAL A 149 0.27 -0.74 3.68
CA VAL A 149 1.13 -1.90 3.46
C VAL A 149 0.68 -2.64 2.21
N GLN A 150 1.64 -3.22 1.50
CA GLN A 150 1.40 -3.96 0.28
C GLN A 150 1.99 -5.37 0.43
N HIS A 151 1.50 -6.33 -0.33
CA HIS A 151 2.12 -7.66 -0.39
C HIS A 151 3.40 -7.61 -1.24
N ASN A 152 4.43 -8.37 -0.86
CA ASN A 152 5.70 -8.49 -1.60
C ASN A 152 5.54 -9.36 -2.87
N CYS A 153 4.70 -8.91 -3.81
CA CYS A 153 4.30 -9.69 -4.97
C CYS A 153 5.49 -10.09 -5.85
N ALA A 154 6.45 -9.18 -6.10
CA ALA A 154 7.62 -9.51 -6.91
C ALA A 154 8.54 -10.53 -6.24
N GLY A 155 8.74 -10.46 -4.92
CA GLY A 155 9.55 -11.42 -4.18
C GLY A 155 8.98 -12.84 -4.25
N HIS A 156 7.65 -12.95 -4.26
CA HIS A 156 6.95 -14.23 -4.34
C HIS A 156 6.48 -14.64 -5.73
N ARG A 157 6.77 -13.83 -6.76
CA ARG A 157 6.34 -14.05 -8.16
C ARG A 157 4.84 -14.34 -8.27
N CYS A 158 4.02 -13.60 -7.52
CA CYS A 158 2.58 -13.75 -7.55
C CYS A 158 2.07 -13.52 -8.99
N THR A 159 1.20 -14.40 -9.48
CA THR A 159 0.68 -14.36 -10.86
C THR A 159 -0.77 -13.91 -10.89
N GLY A 160 -1.19 -13.31 -12.02
CA GLY A 160 -2.59 -12.99 -12.31
C GLY A 160 -3.35 -14.20 -12.82
N SER A 161 -3.38 -15.29 -12.06
CA SER A 161 -4.06 -16.55 -12.41
C SER A 161 -5.57 -16.46 -12.29
N SER A 162 -6.08 -15.60 -11.41
CA SER A 162 -7.53 -15.45 -11.20
C SER A 162 -8.10 -14.30 -12.02
N ALA A 163 -9.33 -14.47 -12.52
CA ALA A 163 -10.11 -13.40 -13.14
C ALA A 163 -11.31 -13.06 -12.26
N VAL A 164 -11.53 -11.78 -12.01
CA VAL A 164 -12.70 -11.27 -11.26
C VAL A 164 -13.46 -10.28 -12.11
N PHE A 165 -14.79 -10.30 -11.98
CA PHE A 165 -15.64 -9.32 -12.64
C PHE A 165 -15.39 -7.92 -12.09
N ILE A 166 -15.27 -6.95 -12.99
CA ILE A 166 -15.15 -5.54 -12.64
C ILE A 166 -16.54 -5.00 -12.35
N TYR A 167 -16.69 -4.34 -11.20
CA TYR A 167 -17.89 -3.59 -10.87
C TYR A 167 -17.68 -2.12 -11.25
N GLU A 168 -18.45 -1.63 -12.22
CA GLU A 168 -18.50 -0.22 -12.61
C GLU A 168 -19.82 0.35 -12.08
N GLU A 169 -19.78 1.48 -11.37
CA GLU A 169 -20.98 2.11 -10.77
C GLU A 169 -21.84 1.15 -9.93
N ARG A 170 -21.20 0.22 -9.22
CA ARG A 170 -21.84 -0.86 -8.43
C ARG A 170 -22.65 -1.87 -9.25
N LYS A 171 -22.60 -1.83 -10.59
CA LYS A 171 -23.15 -2.87 -11.47
C LYS A 171 -22.05 -3.85 -11.86
N LYS A 172 -22.32 -5.14 -11.70
CA LYS A 172 -21.45 -6.19 -12.20
C LYS A 172 -21.40 -6.08 -13.72
N THR A 173 -20.22 -5.83 -14.28
CA THR A 173 -20.03 -5.79 -15.73
C THR A 173 -19.59 -7.15 -16.25
N MET A 174 -19.62 -7.32 -17.58
CA MET A 174 -19.01 -8.48 -18.24
C MET A 174 -17.49 -8.35 -18.38
N LYS A 175 -16.92 -7.19 -18.04
CA LYS A 175 -15.47 -6.99 -18.04
C LYS A 175 -14.87 -7.78 -16.89
N THR A 176 -13.79 -8.50 -17.16
CA THR A 176 -13.00 -9.18 -16.14
C THR A 176 -11.64 -8.50 -16.03
N ALA A 177 -11.13 -8.40 -14.81
CA ALA A 177 -9.75 -8.00 -14.53
C ALA A 177 -8.99 -9.22 -14.01
N GLN A 178 -7.73 -9.33 -14.39
CA GLN A 178 -6.82 -10.25 -13.71
C GLN A 178 -6.64 -9.78 -12.27
N ARG A 179 -6.77 -10.72 -11.33
CA ARG A 179 -6.47 -10.53 -9.92
C ARG A 179 -5.26 -11.39 -9.57
N ILE A 180 -4.33 -10.74 -8.90
CA ILE A 180 -3.11 -11.36 -8.40
C ILE A 180 -3.50 -12.32 -7.27
N GLU A 181 -3.09 -13.58 -7.39
CA GLU A 181 -3.16 -14.53 -6.29
C GLU A 181 -1.87 -14.43 -5.48
N HIS A 182 -1.98 -14.02 -4.22
CA HIS A 182 -0.83 -13.81 -3.35
C HIS A 182 -0.31 -15.14 -2.81
N ILE A 183 0.93 -15.49 -3.15
CA ILE A 183 1.69 -16.57 -2.53
C ILE A 183 2.35 -16.00 -1.27
N PHE A 184 2.18 -16.66 -0.12
CA PHE A 184 2.61 -16.17 1.20
C PHE A 184 2.03 -14.79 1.57
N PRO A 185 0.72 -14.70 1.88
CA PRO A 185 0.03 -13.41 2.11
C PRO A 185 0.57 -12.61 3.30
N SER A 186 1.38 -13.23 4.17
CA SER A 186 2.00 -12.58 5.33
C SER A 186 3.28 -11.79 5.02
N ASP A 187 3.89 -11.94 3.83
CA ASP A 187 5.08 -11.15 3.46
C ASP A 187 4.66 -9.77 2.95
N LEU A 188 4.71 -8.80 3.85
CA LEU A 188 4.23 -7.44 3.63
C LEU A 188 5.39 -6.46 3.57
N ILE A 189 5.24 -5.46 2.70
CA ILE A 189 6.15 -4.33 2.52
C ILE A 189 5.44 -3.02 2.87
N LEU A 190 6.15 -2.14 3.57
CA LEU A 190 5.63 -0.84 3.95
C LEU A 190 5.76 0.16 2.80
N ASN A 191 4.65 0.78 2.37
CA ASN A 191 4.70 1.81 1.34
C ASN A 191 5.09 3.16 1.95
N THR A 192 6.38 3.49 1.89
CA THR A 192 6.92 4.76 2.41
C THR A 192 6.73 5.96 1.47
N ALA A 193 6.20 5.74 0.26
CA ALA A 193 6.04 6.79 -0.76
C ALA A 193 4.70 7.53 -0.69
N GLN A 194 3.72 7.03 0.08
CA GLN A 194 2.42 7.68 0.20
C GLN A 194 2.50 8.96 1.04
N MET A 195 1.88 10.04 0.55
CA MET A 195 1.96 11.37 1.17
C MET A 195 1.16 11.51 2.48
N HIS A 196 0.09 10.71 2.65
CA HIS A 196 -0.68 10.73 3.89
C HIS A 196 0.15 10.12 5.02
N ASN A 197 0.27 10.85 6.13
CA ASN A 197 1.09 10.48 7.31
C ASN A 197 2.60 10.44 7.07
N ALA A 198 3.09 11.15 6.05
CA ALA A 198 4.51 11.20 5.71
C ALA A 198 5.42 11.54 6.90
N ILE A 199 5.00 12.46 7.79
CA ILE A 199 5.79 12.85 8.98
C ILE A 199 6.15 11.65 9.88
N HIS A 200 5.25 10.67 9.99
CA HIS A 200 5.48 9.45 10.75
C HIS A 200 6.06 8.33 9.89
N MET A 201 5.93 8.39 8.56
CA MET A 201 6.49 7.38 7.66
C MET A 201 7.97 7.63 7.31
N GLN A 202 8.43 8.89 7.33
CA GLN A 202 9.80 9.24 6.95
C GLN A 202 10.86 8.53 7.79
N GLN A 203 10.57 8.22 9.05
CA GLN A 203 11.51 7.52 9.93
C GLN A 203 11.75 6.05 9.55
N PHE A 204 10.86 5.46 8.74
CA PHE A 204 11.04 4.10 8.20
C PHE A 204 11.58 4.11 6.78
N ARG A 205 11.82 5.29 6.21
CA ARG A 205 12.32 5.41 4.86
C ARG A 205 13.77 4.92 4.81
N THR A 206 14.06 4.00 3.90
CA THR A 206 15.44 3.64 3.56
C THR A 206 16.17 4.88 3.07
N GLU A 207 17.36 5.15 3.59
CA GLU A 207 18.21 6.21 3.05
C GLU A 207 18.46 5.93 1.57
N VAL A 208 17.97 6.86 0.73
CA VAL A 208 18.22 6.80 -0.69
C VAL A 208 19.64 7.29 -0.88
N GLN A 209 20.51 6.44 -1.43
CA GLN A 209 21.83 6.87 -1.85
C GLN A 209 21.66 8.06 -2.78
N GLN A 210 22.18 9.23 -2.39
CA GLN A 210 22.11 10.43 -3.22
C GLN A 210 22.81 10.13 -4.55
N MET A 211 22.00 10.00 -5.60
CA MET A 211 22.51 9.83 -6.95
C MET A 211 23.01 11.20 -7.41
N GLU A 212 24.23 11.23 -7.96
CA GLU A 212 24.82 12.43 -8.54
C GLU A 212 23.89 12.93 -9.66
N HIS A 213 23.35 14.13 -9.47
CA HIS A 213 22.18 14.60 -10.22
C HIS A 213 22.54 14.82 -11.70
N ASP A 214 23.75 15.30 -11.98
CA ASP A 214 24.20 15.55 -13.35
C ASP A 214 24.42 14.22 -14.07
N TRP A 215 25.03 13.23 -13.42
CA TRP A 215 25.17 11.88 -13.95
C TRP A 215 23.82 11.25 -14.27
N ALA A 216 22.84 11.38 -13.38
CA ALA A 216 21.48 10.87 -13.59
C ALA A 216 20.80 11.54 -14.80
N ILE A 217 20.89 12.87 -14.90
CA ILE A 217 20.33 13.63 -16.03
C ILE A 217 21.01 13.20 -17.35
N HIS A 218 22.34 13.18 -17.38
CA HIS A 218 23.09 12.82 -18.58
C HIS A 218 22.80 11.38 -19.02
N THR A 219 22.76 10.45 -18.07
CA THR A 219 22.47 9.04 -18.34
C THR A 219 21.04 8.87 -18.86
N GLY A 220 20.06 9.54 -18.24
CA GLY A 220 18.67 9.52 -18.68
C GLY A 220 18.46 10.12 -20.08
N ALA A 221 19.06 11.28 -20.34
CA ALA A 221 18.98 11.94 -21.65
C ALA A 221 19.63 11.09 -22.75
N ALA A 222 20.79 10.49 -22.47
CA ALA A 222 21.46 9.59 -23.41
C ALA A 222 20.61 8.34 -23.70
N ALA A 223 19.99 7.75 -22.68
CA ALA A 223 19.11 6.58 -22.84
C ALA A 223 17.88 6.89 -23.71
N GLU A 224 17.22 8.04 -23.49
CA GLU A 224 16.06 8.46 -24.27
C GLU A 224 16.42 8.72 -25.73
N LEU A 225 17.52 9.44 -26.00
CA LEU A 225 18.01 9.67 -27.36
C LEU A 225 18.31 8.36 -28.09
N ASN A 226 18.92 7.39 -27.40
CA ASN A 226 19.21 6.08 -27.97
C ASN A 226 17.91 5.30 -28.26
N ALA A 227 16.92 5.34 -27.36
CA ALA A 227 15.62 4.72 -27.59
C ALA A 227 14.89 5.31 -28.80
N GLN A 228 14.96 6.63 -28.99
CA GLN A 228 14.38 7.30 -30.15
C GLN A 228 15.08 6.90 -31.46
N LYS A 229 16.41 6.82 -31.48
CA LYS A 229 17.17 6.33 -32.64
C LYS A 229 16.79 4.90 -33.01
N ILE A 230 16.64 4.01 -32.04
CA ILE A 230 16.22 2.61 -32.27
C ILE A 230 14.80 2.56 -32.86
N LYS A 231 13.87 3.37 -32.34
CA LYS A 231 12.49 3.46 -32.89
C LYS A 231 12.50 3.92 -34.35
N GLN A 232 13.26 4.98 -34.66
CA GLN A 232 13.37 5.52 -36.02
C GLN A 232 13.97 4.53 -37.03
N GLN A 233 14.98 3.74 -36.60
CA GLN A 233 15.57 2.71 -37.45
C GLN A 233 14.62 1.53 -37.70
N LYS A 234 13.74 1.20 -36.75
CA LYS A 234 12.72 0.15 -36.94
C LYS A 234 11.63 0.61 -37.92
N THR A 235 11.18 1.86 -37.85
CA THR A 235 10.16 2.39 -38.78
C THR A 235 10.69 2.58 -40.20
N SER A 236 11.96 2.98 -40.38
CA SER A 236 12.54 3.11 -41.72
C SER A 236 12.75 1.78 -42.44
N ARG A 237 12.97 0.68 -41.70
CA ARG A 237 13.07 -0.68 -42.28
C ARG A 237 11.73 -1.27 -42.73
N LEU A 238 10.61 -0.80 -42.17
CA LEU A 238 9.28 -1.31 -42.49
C LEU A 238 8.65 -0.64 -43.73
N ASN A 239 9.19 0.49 -44.18
CA ASN A 239 8.80 1.16 -45.42
C ASN A 239 10.00 1.26 -46.38
N PRO A 240 10.33 0.19 -47.14
CA PRO A 240 11.26 0.34 -48.25
C PRO A 240 10.60 1.27 -49.28
N ALA A 241 11.13 2.48 -49.43
CA ALA A 241 10.71 3.40 -50.47
C ALA A 241 10.88 2.74 -51.86
N PRO A 242 9.96 2.97 -52.82
CA PRO A 242 10.11 2.44 -54.16
C PRO A 242 11.38 3.01 -54.80
N ALA A 243 12.24 2.11 -55.29
CA ALA A 243 13.51 2.42 -55.91
C ALA A 243 13.33 3.41 -57.07
N ARG A 244 13.76 4.66 -56.87
CA ARG A 244 13.82 5.67 -57.91
C ARG A 244 15.17 5.55 -58.59
N GLN A 245 15.18 5.02 -59.82
CA GLN A 245 16.35 5.04 -60.69
C GLN A 245 16.72 6.49 -61.00
N SER A 246 17.96 6.88 -60.72
CA SER A 246 18.53 8.09 -61.32
C SER A 246 20.03 7.93 -61.53
N SER A 247 20.41 8.40 -62.72
CA SER A 247 21.65 8.24 -63.46
C SER A 247 22.90 8.80 -62.80
N MET A 248 24.02 8.28 -63.28
CA MET A 248 25.40 8.73 -63.04
C MET A 248 25.60 10.24 -63.17
N ASN A 249 26.40 10.81 -62.27
CA ASN A 249 27.60 11.56 -62.67
C ASN A 249 28.59 11.69 -61.51
N SER A 250 29.85 11.53 -61.87
CA SER A 250 31.09 11.50 -61.08
C SER A 250 31.59 12.89 -60.70
N SER A 251 32.13 13.07 -59.47
CA SER A 251 33.38 13.82 -59.25
C SER A 251 33.94 13.66 -57.83
N MET A 252 35.26 13.44 -57.83
CA MET A 252 36.35 13.53 -56.85
C MET A 252 36.14 13.81 -55.34
N ASN A 253 36.88 12.96 -54.58
CA ASN A 253 37.48 13.05 -53.22
C ASN A 253 38.16 14.41 -52.86
N PRO A 254 38.57 14.72 -51.58
CA PRO A 254 39.17 13.76 -50.63
C PRO A 254 38.97 13.93 -49.09
N SER A 255 39.21 12.79 -48.42
CA SER A 255 39.82 12.57 -47.10
C SER A 255 39.52 13.47 -45.89
N THR A 256 38.97 12.86 -44.83
CA THR A 256 39.51 13.03 -43.47
C THR A 256 39.14 11.83 -42.59
N THR A 257 40.18 11.15 -42.09
CA THR A 257 40.15 10.04 -41.14
C THR A 257 40.22 10.54 -39.71
N VAL A 258 39.34 10.06 -38.82
CA VAL A 258 39.59 9.95 -37.37
C VAL A 258 38.90 8.66 -36.85
N PRO A 259 39.53 7.88 -35.94
CA PRO A 259 39.16 6.49 -35.69
C PRO A 259 38.16 6.32 -34.54
N THR A 260 37.07 5.61 -34.78
CA THR A 260 36.16 5.17 -33.72
C THR A 260 36.56 3.78 -33.26
N ARG A 261 37.23 3.70 -32.10
CA ARG A 261 37.35 2.45 -31.33
C ARG A 261 35.95 2.03 -30.88
N PHE A 262 35.48 0.89 -31.35
CA PHE A 262 34.35 0.19 -30.77
C PHE A 262 34.81 -0.44 -29.44
N ILE A 263 34.28 0.03 -28.32
CA ILE A 263 34.26 -0.74 -27.08
C ILE A 263 32.90 -1.44 -27.05
N ASN A 264 32.90 -2.72 -27.41
CA ASN A 264 31.77 -3.60 -27.28
C ASN A 264 31.92 -4.33 -25.94
N VAL A 265 31.14 -3.93 -24.93
CA VAL A 265 31.07 -4.66 -23.66
C VAL A 265 29.60 -4.94 -23.36
N PHE A 266 29.06 -5.93 -24.07
CA PHE A 266 27.99 -6.75 -23.51
C PHE A 266 28.66 -7.76 -22.57
N HIS A 267 28.72 -7.45 -21.27
CA HIS A 267 28.79 -8.51 -20.28
C HIS A 267 27.41 -9.16 -20.17
N ARG A 268 27.21 -10.19 -21.00
CA ARG A 268 26.47 -11.38 -20.59
C ARG A 268 27.42 -12.21 -19.75
N THR A 269 27.22 -12.22 -18.44
CA THR A 269 27.62 -13.32 -17.55
C THR A 269 26.45 -13.44 -16.59
N GLY A 270 25.58 -14.43 -16.71
CA GLY A 270 25.94 -15.84 -16.66
C GLY A 270 25.58 -16.31 -15.27
N LYS A 271 24.57 -17.19 -15.18
CA LYS A 271 24.37 -18.01 -13.97
C LYS A 271 25.67 -18.76 -13.66
N PRO A 272 25.88 -19.09 -12.38
CA PRO A 272 26.22 -20.47 -12.08
C PRO A 272 25.33 -21.07 -10.97
N ILE A 273 24.97 -22.33 -11.27
CA ILE A 273 24.62 -23.49 -10.41
C ILE A 273 23.43 -23.30 -9.45
#